data_AF-A0A6I5CLV2-F1
#
_entry.id   AF-A0A6I5CLV2-F1
#
_cell.length_a   1.000
_cell.length_b   1.000
_cell.length_c   1.000
_cell.angle_alpha   90.00
_cell.angle_beta   90.00
_cell.angle_gamma   90.00
#
_symmetry.space_group_name_H-M   'P 1'
#
loop_
_entity.id
_entity.type
_entity.pdbx_description
1 polymer ?
#
loop_
_entity_poly.entity_id
_entity_poly.type
_entity_poly.pdbx_seq_one_letter_code
_entity_poly.pdbx_strand_id
1 'polypeptide(L)'
;CRTVRARGAARTVLAVPVAPPDWTRRLAGEADELIALETPSGFFAVGQFYTDFAQLDDEDVIACLREAASGDRTERTGEPGETAEEAEAGVEVEAEVEVEAGPVRLAGHLTVPAAPAGLVVFAHGSGSGRHSPRNRYVAAGLHRARLGTLLFDLLTEEEAGERGNVFDTALLAARLI
;
A
#
# COMPACT_ATOMS: atom_id res chain seq x y z
N CYS A 1 -0.69 1.37 -11.81
CA CYS A 1 -0.92 2.64 -12.54
C CYS A 1 -2.41 3.00 -12.72
N ARG A 2 -3.35 2.04 -12.81
CA ARG A 2 -4.80 2.34 -12.95
C ARG A 2 -5.36 3.32 -11.90
N THR A 3 -5.03 3.14 -10.62
CA THR A 3 -5.54 4.01 -9.54
C THR A 3 -5.06 5.45 -9.66
N VAL A 4 -3.76 5.68 -9.95
CA VAL A 4 -3.22 7.04 -10.13
C VAL A 4 -3.78 7.71 -11.39
N ARG A 5 -3.99 6.95 -12.47
CA ARG A 5 -4.67 7.45 -13.68
C ARG A 5 -6.13 7.82 -13.40
N ALA A 6 -6.87 7.00 -12.66
CA ALA A 6 -8.24 7.30 -12.23
C ALA A 6 -8.34 8.54 -11.32
N ARG A 7 -7.26 8.91 -10.62
CA ARG A 7 -7.14 10.14 -9.83
C ARG A 7 -6.66 11.35 -10.62
N GLY A 8 -6.61 11.26 -11.96
CA GLY A 8 -6.31 12.38 -12.84
C GLY A 8 -4.85 12.57 -13.21
N ALA A 9 -3.98 11.58 -12.98
CA ALA A 9 -2.61 11.65 -13.46
C ALA A 9 -2.58 11.75 -15.00
N ALA A 10 -2.04 12.85 -15.52
CA ALA A 10 -1.94 13.11 -16.97
C ALA A 10 -0.99 12.14 -17.68
N ARG A 11 -0.04 11.56 -16.95
CA ARG A 11 0.93 10.57 -17.43
C ARG A 11 1.37 9.67 -16.28
N THR A 12 1.62 8.41 -16.59
CA THR A 12 2.07 7.38 -15.64
C THR A 12 3.33 6.72 -16.17
N VAL A 13 4.42 6.81 -15.40
CA VAL A 13 5.69 6.14 -15.70
C VAL A 13 5.93 5.11 -14.60
N LEU A 14 6.13 3.85 -14.98
CA LEU A 14 6.62 2.83 -14.08
C LEU A 14 8.14 2.77 -14.24
N ALA A 15 8.87 3.20 -13.22
CA ALA A 15 10.33 3.15 -13.21
C ALA A 15 10.80 2.16 -12.15
N VAL A 16 11.61 1.18 -12.55
CA VAL A 16 12.16 0.14 -11.67
C VAL A 16 13.63 -0.12 -12.01
N PRO A 17 14.50 -0.44 -11.03
CA PRO A 17 15.89 -0.76 -11.33
C PRO A 17 16.05 -2.02 -12.19
N VAL A 18 15.22 -3.04 -11.93
CA VAL A 18 15.28 -4.32 -12.63
C VAL A 18 13.87 -4.86 -12.89
N ALA A 19 13.65 -5.46 -14.05
CA ALA A 19 12.38 -6.09 -14.43
C ALA A 19 12.59 -7.39 -15.22
N PRO A 20 11.64 -8.34 -15.21
CA PRO A 20 11.69 -9.48 -16.11
C PRO A 20 11.60 -9.05 -17.60
N PRO A 21 12.21 -9.80 -18.53
CA PRO A 21 12.31 -9.40 -19.94
C PRO A 21 10.94 -9.22 -20.65
N ASP A 22 9.91 -9.96 -20.23
CA ASP A 22 8.58 -9.90 -20.84
C ASP A 22 7.65 -8.85 -20.22
N TRP A 23 8.09 -8.11 -19.19
CA TRP A 23 7.20 -7.22 -18.44
C TRP A 23 6.71 -6.02 -19.25
N THR A 24 7.50 -5.52 -20.19
CA THR A 24 7.06 -4.45 -21.12
C THR A 24 5.81 -4.87 -21.89
N ARG A 25 5.74 -6.13 -22.33
CA ARG A 25 4.57 -6.67 -23.02
C ARG A 25 3.42 -6.96 -22.06
N ARG A 26 3.71 -7.50 -20.88
CA ARG A 26 2.68 -7.90 -19.89
C ARG A 26 1.99 -6.71 -19.22
N LEU A 27 2.69 -5.59 -19.08
CA LEU A 27 2.17 -4.35 -18.50
C LEU A 27 1.77 -3.32 -19.56
N ALA A 28 1.74 -3.72 -20.83
CA ALA A 28 1.32 -2.86 -21.92
C ALA A 28 -0.10 -2.30 -21.64
N GLY A 29 -0.23 -0.96 -21.65
CA GLY A 29 -1.48 -0.25 -21.38
C GLY A 29 -1.73 0.08 -19.91
N GLU A 30 -1.02 -0.56 -18.97
CA GLU A 30 -1.16 -0.27 -17.55
C GLU A 30 -0.47 1.05 -17.18
N ALA A 31 0.72 1.30 -17.72
CA ALA A 31 1.46 2.56 -17.64
C ALA A 31 1.67 3.17 -19.03
N ASP A 32 1.87 4.48 -19.12
CA ASP A 32 2.21 5.15 -20.39
C ASP A 32 3.66 4.85 -20.81
N GLU A 33 4.54 4.63 -19.82
CA GLU A 33 5.94 4.29 -20.04
C GLU A 33 6.43 3.33 -18.96
N LEU A 34 7.28 2.38 -19.35
CA LEU A 34 8.04 1.50 -18.47
C LEU A 34 9.53 1.77 -18.68
N ILE A 35 10.23 2.12 -17.61
CA ILE A 35 11.68 2.31 -17.59
C ILE A 35 12.26 1.25 -16.66
N ALA A 36 13.08 0.37 -17.22
CA ALA A 36 13.86 -0.61 -16.46
C ALA A 36 15.34 -0.42 -16.80
N LEU A 37 16.21 -0.32 -15.79
CA LEU A 37 17.65 -0.21 -16.04
C LEU A 37 18.22 -1.55 -16.53
N GLU A 38 17.73 -2.66 -15.97
CA GLU A 38 18.13 -4.01 -16.34
C GLU A 38 16.94 -4.96 -16.58
N THR A 39 17.07 -5.84 -17.59
CA THR A 39 16.07 -6.86 -17.95
C THR A 39 16.66 -8.26 -18.13
N PRO A 40 17.21 -8.87 -17.06
CA PRO A 40 17.95 -10.12 -17.14
C PRO A 40 17.05 -11.34 -17.39
N SER A 41 17.55 -12.31 -18.15
CA SER A 41 16.85 -13.56 -18.45
C SER A 41 16.72 -14.52 -17.25
N GLY A 42 17.60 -14.39 -16.25
CA GLY A 42 17.61 -15.17 -14.99
C GLY A 42 16.92 -14.45 -13.84
N PHE A 43 15.66 -14.05 -14.00
CA PHE A 43 14.92 -13.31 -12.98
C PHE A 43 14.14 -14.27 -12.06
N PHE A 44 14.67 -14.56 -10.87
CA PHE A 44 14.05 -15.43 -9.86
C PHE A 44 13.44 -14.65 -8.70
N ALA A 45 14.16 -13.64 -8.21
CA ALA A 45 13.72 -12.76 -7.13
C ALA A 45 14.31 -11.36 -7.33
N VAL A 46 13.70 -10.33 -6.72
CA VAL A 46 14.22 -8.95 -6.79
C VAL A 46 15.54 -8.82 -6.02
N GLY A 47 15.63 -9.46 -4.84
CA GLY A 47 16.79 -9.32 -3.95
C GLY A 47 18.12 -9.83 -4.51
N GLN A 48 18.10 -10.69 -5.55
CA GLN A 48 19.34 -11.19 -6.17
C GLN A 48 20.16 -10.08 -6.86
N PHE A 49 19.53 -8.94 -7.16
CA PHE A 49 20.14 -7.81 -7.87
C PHE A 49 20.66 -6.72 -6.92
N TYR A 50 20.57 -6.92 -5.61
CA TYR A 50 21.02 -5.96 -4.61
C TYR A 50 22.08 -6.59 -3.71
N THR A 51 23.18 -5.86 -3.47
CA THR A 51 24.21 -6.27 -2.51
C THR A 51 23.68 -6.26 -1.08
N ASP A 52 22.84 -5.26 -0.77
CA ASP A 52 22.08 -5.16 0.47
C ASP A 52 20.60 -5.14 0.12
N PHE A 53 19.89 -6.17 0.58
CA PHE A 53 18.44 -6.30 0.44
C PHE A 53 17.80 -6.55 1.80
N ALA A 54 18.34 -5.90 2.83
CA ALA A 54 17.73 -5.90 4.15
C ALA A 54 16.32 -5.33 4.08
N GLN A 55 15.42 -5.94 4.85
CA GLN A 55 14.08 -5.42 5.01
C GLN A 55 14.16 -4.11 5.79
N LEU A 56 13.68 -3.02 5.20
CA LEU A 56 13.51 -1.76 5.91
C LEU A 56 12.46 -1.92 7.00
N ASP A 57 12.74 -1.36 8.17
CA ASP A 57 11.75 -1.27 9.22
C ASP A 57 10.83 -0.04 9.03
N ASP A 58 9.82 0.08 9.87
CA ASP A 58 8.88 1.19 9.78
C ASP A 58 9.52 2.55 10.13
N GLU A 59 10.53 2.58 10.99
CA GLU A 59 11.22 3.81 11.37
C GLU A 59 11.98 4.38 10.17
N ASP A 60 12.68 3.52 9.42
CA ASP A 60 13.37 3.86 8.17
C ASP A 60 12.41 4.49 7.15
N VAL A 61 11.23 3.89 6.97
CA VAL A 61 10.20 4.38 6.03
C VAL A 61 9.65 5.73 6.48
N ILE A 62 9.34 5.88 7.77
CA ILE A 62 8.82 7.14 8.32
C ILE A 62 9.86 8.26 8.17
N ALA A 63 11.13 7.96 8.43
CA ALA A 63 12.22 8.92 8.24
C ALA A 63 12.28 9.41 6.78
N CYS A 64 12.24 8.50 5.80
CA CYS A 64 12.25 8.85 4.38
C CYS A 64 11.04 9.72 3.98
N LEU A 65 9.84 9.42 4.48
CA LEU A 65 8.65 10.22 4.19
C LEU A 65 8.74 11.64 4.77
N ARG A 66 9.29 11.79 5.97
CA ARG A 66 9.52 13.11 6.60
C ARG A 66 10.54 13.93 5.81
N GLU A 67 11.62 13.29 5.36
CA GLU A 67 12.63 13.93 4.52
C GLU A 67 12.02 14.43 3.21
N ALA A 68 11.27 13.58 2.50
CA ALA A 68 10.60 13.94 1.25
C ALA A 68 9.58 15.08 1.43
N ALA A 69 8.83 15.08 2.53
CA ALA A 69 7.88 16.15 2.85
C ALA A 69 8.56 17.49 3.17
N SER A 70 9.79 17.43 3.70
CA SER A 70 10.59 18.60 4.05
C SER A 70 11.38 19.15 2.86
N GLY A 71 11.67 18.30 1.87
CA GLY A 71 12.59 18.55 0.76
C GLY A 71 12.05 19.25 -0.48
N ASP A 72 10.79 19.73 -0.52
CA ASP A 72 10.21 20.25 -1.77
C ASP A 72 9.41 21.55 -1.66
N ARG A 73 9.77 22.50 -0.78
CA ARG A 73 9.15 23.85 -0.82
C ARG A 73 9.89 24.87 -1.70
N THR A 74 11.05 24.55 -2.26
CA THR A 74 11.90 25.56 -2.93
C THR A 74 11.56 25.76 -4.42
N GLU A 75 10.82 24.85 -5.09
CA GLU A 75 10.56 24.97 -6.54
C GLU A 75 9.09 25.13 -6.94
N ARG A 76 8.15 25.21 -5.99
CA ARG A 76 6.72 25.38 -6.28
C ARG A 76 6.26 26.78 -5.87
N THR A 77 6.46 27.76 -6.75
CA THR A 77 5.77 29.05 -6.69
C THR A 77 4.27 28.84 -6.91
N GLY A 78 3.54 28.79 -5.80
CA GLY A 78 2.08 28.78 -5.71
C GLY A 78 1.70 28.88 -4.23
N GLU A 79 0.87 29.85 -3.90
CA GLU A 79 0.72 30.46 -2.57
C GLU A 79 0.35 29.50 -1.41
N PRO A 80 0.81 29.79 -0.17
CA PRO A 80 0.52 28.99 1.01
C PRO A 80 -0.87 29.32 1.58
N GLY A 81 -1.81 28.38 1.42
CA GLY A 81 -3.13 28.42 2.07
C GLY A 81 -3.24 27.41 3.21
N GLU A 82 -3.22 27.96 4.43
CA GLU A 82 -3.96 27.51 5.62
C GLU A 82 -3.50 26.23 6.35
N THR A 83 -2.59 26.49 7.30
CA THR A 83 -2.56 25.99 8.68
C THR A 83 -3.11 24.59 8.96
N ALA A 84 -2.17 23.69 9.23
CA ALA A 84 -2.33 22.52 10.06
C ALA A 84 -2.69 22.93 11.50
N GLU A 85 -3.98 23.16 11.75
CA GLU A 85 -4.58 23.08 13.07
C GLU A 85 -5.45 21.81 13.11
N GLU A 86 -4.99 20.83 13.87
CA GLU A 86 -5.76 19.92 14.72
C GLU A 86 -7.24 19.70 14.33
N ALA A 87 -7.47 19.02 13.22
CA ALA A 87 -8.69 18.25 13.07
C ALA A 87 -8.41 16.85 13.62
N GLU A 88 -8.58 16.67 14.93
CA GLU A 88 -9.06 15.38 15.44
C GLU A 88 -10.38 15.10 14.74
N ALA A 89 -10.32 14.45 13.57
CA ALA A 89 -11.49 13.88 12.93
C ALA A 89 -11.95 12.76 13.87
N GLY A 90 -12.87 13.10 14.78
CA GLY A 90 -13.38 12.19 15.80
C GLY A 90 -13.66 10.83 15.21
N VAL A 91 -12.89 9.84 15.64
CA VAL A 91 -13.13 8.44 15.31
C VAL A 91 -14.37 8.04 16.09
N GLU A 92 -15.44 7.67 15.39
CA GLU A 92 -16.67 7.19 16.03
C GLU A 92 -16.61 5.70 16.34
N VAL A 93 -15.91 4.93 15.50
CA VAL A 93 -15.73 3.50 15.67
C VAL A 93 -14.28 3.13 15.42
N GLU A 94 -13.64 2.49 16.40
CA GLU A 94 -12.38 1.77 16.25
C GLU A 94 -12.56 0.38 16.86
N ALA A 95 -12.42 -0.66 16.04
CA ALA A 95 -12.69 -2.03 16.48
C ALA A 95 -11.84 -3.06 15.72
N GLU A 96 -11.38 -4.09 16.44
CA GLU A 96 -11.00 -5.36 15.81
C GLU A 96 -12.29 -6.07 15.35
N VAL A 97 -12.28 -6.58 14.13
CA VAL A 97 -13.41 -7.23 13.46
C VAL A 97 -12.96 -8.54 12.84
N GLU A 98 -13.91 -9.46 12.67
CA GLU A 98 -13.72 -10.66 11.85
C GLU A 98 -14.48 -10.50 10.53
N VAL A 99 -13.79 -10.72 9.42
CA VAL A 99 -14.37 -10.72 8.07
C VAL A 99 -14.57 -12.16 7.62
N GLU A 100 -15.79 -12.54 7.27
CA GLU A 100 -16.08 -13.87 6.72
C GLU A 100 -15.65 -13.91 5.24
N ALA A 101 -14.75 -14.83 4.90
CA ALA A 101 -14.22 -15.05 3.55
C ALA A 101 -14.40 -16.51 3.14
N GLY A 102 -15.63 -16.86 2.75
CA GLY A 102 -16.05 -18.23 2.52
C GLY A 102 -16.08 -19.04 3.83
N PRO A 103 -15.33 -20.15 3.96
CA PRO A 103 -15.34 -20.97 5.17
C PRO A 103 -14.44 -20.47 6.30
N VAL A 104 -13.68 -19.38 6.12
CA VAL A 104 -12.77 -18.86 7.14
C VAL A 104 -13.16 -17.47 7.61
N ARG A 105 -12.62 -17.12 8.78
CA ARG A 105 -12.72 -15.79 9.38
C ARG A 105 -11.36 -15.13 9.40
N LEU A 106 -11.31 -13.89 8.93
CA LEU A 106 -10.08 -13.13 8.75
C LEU A 106 -10.09 -11.94 9.69
N ALA A 107 -8.99 -11.75 10.43
CA ALA A 107 -8.88 -10.65 11.36
C ALA A 107 -8.69 -9.33 10.63
N GLY A 108 -9.38 -8.28 11.10
CA GLY A 108 -9.26 -6.94 10.58
C GLY A 108 -9.41 -5.87 11.65
N HIS A 109 -8.99 -4.66 11.33
CA HIS A 109 -9.09 -3.48 12.14
C HIS A 109 -9.89 -2.43 11.38
N LEU A 110 -11.08 -2.11 11.89
CA LEU A 110 -12.01 -1.15 11.31
C LEU A 110 -11.92 0.18 12.06
N THR A 111 -11.75 1.25 11.30
CA THR A 111 -11.82 2.62 11.80
C THR A 111 -12.83 3.40 10.97
N VAL A 112 -13.84 3.99 11.61
CA VAL A 112 -14.88 4.80 10.97
C VAL A 112 -14.92 6.19 11.63
N PRO A 113 -14.71 7.28 10.86
CA PRO A 113 -14.85 8.64 11.36
C PRO A 113 -16.32 9.00 11.55
N ALA A 114 -16.60 10.03 12.36
CA ALA A 114 -17.97 10.42 12.72
C ALA A 114 -18.93 10.77 11.57
N ALA A 115 -18.38 11.22 10.43
CA ALA A 115 -19.16 11.56 9.24
C ALA A 115 -18.52 10.93 8.01
N PRO A 116 -18.59 9.59 7.85
CA PRO A 116 -17.82 8.89 6.84
C PRO A 116 -18.35 9.20 5.42
N ALA A 117 -17.44 9.63 4.55
CA ALA A 117 -17.71 9.84 3.13
C ALA A 117 -17.56 8.55 2.29
N GLY A 118 -16.91 7.52 2.84
CA GLY A 118 -16.68 6.23 2.19
C GLY A 118 -15.76 5.33 3.01
N LEU A 119 -15.52 4.11 2.54
CA LEU A 119 -14.65 3.10 3.17
C LEU A 119 -13.52 2.71 2.20
N VAL A 120 -12.29 2.63 2.72
CA VAL A 120 -11.13 2.10 2.00
C VAL A 120 -10.67 0.81 2.65
N VAL A 121 -10.59 -0.27 1.87
CA VAL A 121 -10.16 -1.58 2.37
C VAL A 121 -8.69 -1.82 2.02
N PHE A 122 -7.88 -2.15 3.02
CA PHE A 122 -6.51 -2.60 2.90
C PHE A 122 -6.49 -4.11 3.11
N ALA A 123 -6.24 -4.84 2.03
CA ALA A 123 -6.13 -6.30 2.04
C ALA A 123 -4.66 -6.72 2.08
N HIS A 124 -4.24 -7.39 3.15
CA HIS A 124 -2.84 -7.74 3.39
C HIS A 124 -2.59 -9.22 3.10
N GLY A 125 -1.85 -9.52 2.03
CA GLY A 125 -1.46 -10.89 1.68
C GLY A 125 -0.07 -11.31 2.17
N SER A 126 0.80 -10.35 2.50
CA SER A 126 2.20 -10.64 2.85
C SER A 126 2.88 -9.59 3.72
N GLY A 127 3.62 -10.06 4.74
CA GLY A 127 4.73 -9.36 5.44
C GLY A 127 4.40 -8.07 6.22
N SER A 128 3.23 -7.48 5.99
CA SER A 128 2.77 -6.26 6.64
C SER A 128 1.25 -6.39 6.82
N GLY A 129 0.84 -7.05 7.91
CA GLY A 129 -0.58 -7.27 8.21
C GLY A 129 -1.28 -5.98 8.69
N ARG A 130 -2.48 -6.14 9.25
CA ARG A 130 -3.29 -5.03 9.79
C ARG A 130 -2.57 -4.15 10.82
N HIS A 131 -1.56 -4.71 11.50
CA HIS A 131 -0.73 -4.01 12.48
C HIS A 131 0.40 -3.18 11.88
N SER A 132 0.59 -3.19 10.55
CA SER A 132 1.65 -2.45 9.87
C SER A 132 1.56 -0.94 10.16
N PRO A 133 2.56 -0.36 10.85
CA PRO A 133 2.64 1.07 11.13
C PRO A 133 2.56 1.93 9.86
N ARG A 134 3.20 1.50 8.76
CA ARG A 134 3.05 2.16 7.45
C ARG A 134 1.59 2.25 7.01
N ASN A 135 0.86 1.13 7.01
CA ASN A 135 -0.52 1.12 6.52
C ASN A 135 -1.45 1.87 7.47
N ARG A 136 -1.19 1.82 8.79
CA ARG A 136 -1.87 2.66 9.79
C ARG A 136 -1.61 4.15 9.58
N TYR A 137 -0.39 4.53 9.20
CA TYR A 137 -0.06 5.92 8.85
C TYR A 137 -0.84 6.39 7.61
N VAL A 138 -0.90 5.56 6.56
CA VAL A 138 -1.71 5.86 5.37
C VAL A 138 -3.20 5.95 5.75
N ALA A 139 -3.70 5.04 6.57
CA ALA A 139 -5.07 5.04 7.06
C ALA A 139 -5.41 6.32 7.83
N ALA A 140 -4.52 6.77 8.73
CA ALA A 140 -4.67 8.04 9.44
C ALA A 140 -4.74 9.24 8.47
N GLY A 141 -4.00 9.19 7.35
CA GLY A 141 -4.13 10.16 6.26
C GLY A 141 -5.51 10.16 5.61
N LEU A 142 -6.11 8.98 5.39
CA LEU A 142 -7.44 8.83 4.81
C LEU A 142 -8.54 9.26 5.79
N HIS A 143 -8.36 9.04 7.10
CA HIS A 143 -9.31 9.48 8.14
C HIS A 143 -9.51 10.99 8.12
N ARG A 144 -8.43 11.77 7.92
CA ARG A 144 -8.52 13.24 7.76
C ARG A 144 -9.39 13.66 6.57
N ALA A 145 -9.54 12.80 5.56
CA ALA A 145 -10.43 13.01 4.41
C ALA A 145 -11.86 12.43 4.63
N ARG A 146 -12.21 12.06 5.87
CA ARG A 146 -13.47 11.39 6.24
C ARG A 146 -13.69 10.02 5.59
N LEU A 147 -12.62 9.35 5.19
CA LEU A 147 -12.71 7.97 4.70
C LEU A 147 -12.45 7.01 5.86
N GLY A 148 -13.39 6.11 6.14
CA GLY A 148 -13.14 4.99 7.03
C GLY A 148 -12.14 4.01 6.40
N THR A 149 -11.51 3.19 7.22
CA THR A 149 -10.57 2.16 6.74
C THR A 149 -10.82 0.82 7.39
N LEU A 150 -10.78 -0.25 6.60
CA LEU A 150 -10.72 -1.64 7.07
C LEU A 150 -9.38 -2.22 6.68
N LEU A 151 -8.51 -2.47 7.65
CA LEU A 151 -7.22 -3.14 7.45
C LEU A 151 -7.38 -4.60 7.84
N PHE A 152 -7.35 -5.54 6.90
CA PHE A 152 -7.58 -6.95 7.23
C PHE A 152 -6.57 -7.89 6.56
N ASP A 153 -6.31 -9.02 7.21
CA ASP A 153 -5.31 -9.99 6.78
C ASP A 153 -5.98 -11.06 5.91
N LEU A 154 -5.41 -11.35 4.74
CA LEU A 154 -5.97 -12.34 3.80
C LEU A 154 -5.67 -13.79 4.19
N LEU A 155 -4.86 -13.98 5.23
CA LEU A 155 -4.52 -15.28 5.80
C LEU A 155 -4.90 -15.27 7.27
N THR A 156 -5.33 -16.43 7.78
CA THR A 156 -5.41 -16.63 9.23
C THR A 156 -4.00 -16.62 9.85
N GLU A 157 -3.91 -16.45 11.17
CA GLU A 157 -2.62 -16.53 11.87
C GLU A 157 -1.91 -17.87 11.66
N GLU A 158 -2.68 -18.96 11.58
CA GLU A 158 -2.17 -20.30 11.27
C GLU A 158 -1.65 -20.39 9.83
N GLU A 159 -2.42 -19.91 8.84
CA GLU A 159 -2.02 -19.91 7.43
C GLU A 159 -0.79 -19.04 7.19
N ALA A 160 -0.68 -17.90 7.89
CA ALA A 160 0.45 -16.98 7.80
C ALA A 160 1.76 -17.56 8.36
N GLY A 161 1.69 -18.58 9.22
CA GLY A 161 2.84 -19.31 9.72
C GLY A 161 3.57 -20.11 8.62
N GLU A 162 2.86 -20.48 7.55
CA GLU A 162 3.44 -21.18 6.41
C GLU A 162 3.89 -20.20 5.33
N ARG A 163 5.21 -20.10 5.12
CA ARG A 163 5.81 -19.09 4.23
C ARG A 163 5.31 -19.19 2.78
N GLY A 164 4.91 -20.38 2.34
CA GLY A 164 4.37 -20.58 0.99
C GLY A 164 3.05 -19.83 0.76
N ASN A 165 2.18 -19.75 1.77
CA ASN A 165 0.84 -19.18 1.65
C ASN A 165 0.85 -17.67 1.40
N VAL A 166 1.86 -16.99 1.93
CA VAL A 166 2.10 -15.56 1.72
C VAL A 166 2.34 -15.21 0.24
N PHE A 167 2.79 -16.20 -0.55
CA PHE A 167 3.01 -16.06 -1.98
C PHE A 167 1.97 -16.82 -2.82
N ASP A 168 1.00 -17.50 -2.18
CA ASP A 168 -0.08 -18.19 -2.87
C ASP A 168 -1.15 -17.19 -3.34
N THR A 169 -0.88 -16.58 -4.49
CA THR A 169 -1.78 -15.60 -5.10
C THR A 169 -3.19 -16.15 -5.36
N ALA A 170 -3.36 -17.46 -5.58
CA ALA A 170 -4.67 -18.04 -5.84
C ALA A 170 -5.49 -18.12 -4.55
N LEU A 171 -4.87 -18.58 -3.46
CA LEU A 171 -5.45 -18.55 -2.12
C LEU A 171 -5.84 -17.13 -1.72
N LEU A 172 -4.90 -16.18 -1.84
CA LEU A 172 -5.13 -14.78 -1.45
C LEU A 172 -6.24 -14.12 -2.27
N ALA A 173 -6.30 -14.37 -3.58
CA ALA A 173 -7.33 -13.81 -4.44
C ALA A 173 -8.73 -14.39 -4.13
N ALA A 174 -8.83 -15.68 -3.78
CA ALA A 174 -10.10 -16.30 -3.42
C ALA A 174 -10.76 -15.69 -2.17
N ARG A 175 -10.00 -14.96 -1.34
CA ARG A 175 -10.49 -14.27 -0.14
C ARG A 175 -11.10 -12.90 -0.41
N LEU A 176 -11.04 -12.41 -1.66
CA LEU A 176 -11.50 -11.08 -2.06
C LEU A 176 -12.82 -11.11 -2.84
N ILE A 177 -13.46 -12.27 -2.99
CA ILE A 177 -14.62 -12.50 -3.87
C ILE A 177 -15.84 -12.91 -3.04
#